data_AF-A0A8B3MC25-F1
#
_entry.id   AF-A0A8B3MC25-F1
#
_cell.length_a   1.000
_cell.length_b   1.000
_cell.length_c   1.000
_cell.angle_alpha   90.00
_cell.angle_beta   90.00
_cell.angle_gamma   90.00
#
_symmetry.space_group_name_H-M   'P 1'
#
loop_
_entity.id
_entity.type
_entity.pdbx_description
1 polymer ?
#
loop_
_entity_poly.entity_id
_entity_poly.type
_entity_poly.pdbx_seq_one_letter_code
_entity_poly.pdbx_strand_id
1 'polypeptide(L)'
;MSLVLRKLKQVILISSLSFISTGIYAANIAKTAADAMRCDPDAGDHENGYGSCPFLGSIYDADPVFKKDLDDALKSAGLTGLTGKQGAMNGPDSGLIPVDVGGEKWLLGSVCERGNCGDHYLKILYIPSEHVIAGFYYNSGEENMFGDVGGAEARILRRDVPDVTPVQQAPAMPTTPADSSPADTIWAFKGDGGKSLWQVCGGQSNSCTIIANTKYYVAVLNRKSATGCAFGDFYVAARDT
;
A
#
# COMPACT_ATOMS: atom_id res chain seq x y z
N MET A 1 69.85 -45.06 -31.58
CA MET A 1 68.82 -45.04 -32.65
C MET A 1 67.72 -44.11 -32.17
N SER A 2 67.83 -42.79 -32.34
CA SER A 2 67.48 -41.99 -33.52
C SER A 2 66.15 -42.40 -34.17
N LEU A 3 65.10 -41.63 -33.89
CA LEU A 3 64.07 -41.28 -34.87
C LEU A 3 63.59 -39.86 -34.53
N VAL A 4 63.92 -38.97 -35.45
CA VAL A 4 63.80 -37.52 -35.42
C VAL A 4 62.43 -37.08 -35.94
N LEU A 5 61.83 -36.15 -35.21
CA LEU A 5 60.91 -35.05 -35.60
C LEU A 5 60.14 -35.14 -36.94
N ARG A 6 58.85 -34.80 -36.89
CA ARG A 6 58.32 -33.61 -37.61
C ARG A 6 57.00 -33.10 -37.02
N LYS A 7 57.12 -31.93 -36.38
CA LYS A 7 56.17 -30.81 -36.29
C LYS A 7 54.68 -31.12 -36.06
N LEU A 8 54.17 -30.70 -34.90
CA LEU A 8 53.18 -29.61 -34.88
C LEU A 8 53.36 -28.80 -33.59
N LYS A 9 53.79 -27.55 -33.76
CA LYS A 9 53.80 -26.51 -32.74
C LYS A 9 52.39 -25.94 -32.64
N GLN A 10 51.88 -25.74 -31.41
CA GLN A 10 51.06 -24.59 -30.97
C GLN A 10 50.72 -24.87 -29.49
N VAL A 11 51.60 -24.48 -28.57
CA VAL A 11 51.56 -23.19 -27.85
C VAL A 11 50.23 -23.02 -27.12
N ILE A 12 50.22 -23.49 -25.88
CA ILE A 12 49.30 -23.06 -24.83
C ILE A 12 49.71 -21.63 -24.47
N LEU A 13 48.85 -20.65 -24.76
CA LEU A 13 49.01 -19.28 -24.25
C LEU A 13 47.66 -18.73 -23.83
N ILE A 14 47.69 -18.26 -22.59
CA ILE A 14 46.67 -17.60 -21.79
C ILE A 14 46.27 -16.25 -22.43
N SER A 15 45.09 -15.75 -22.06
CA SER A 15 44.48 -14.43 -22.39
C SER A 15 43.47 -14.54 -23.55
N SER A 16 42.20 -14.16 -23.42
CA SER A 16 41.74 -12.89 -22.84
C SER A 16 40.29 -12.99 -22.34
N LEU A 17 40.04 -12.27 -21.24
CA LEU A 17 38.75 -11.91 -20.68
C LEU A 17 37.69 -11.63 -21.76
N SER A 18 36.66 -12.46 -21.83
CA SER A 18 35.38 -12.09 -22.44
C SER A 18 34.48 -11.53 -21.34
N PHE A 19 34.75 -10.30 -20.90
CA PHE A 19 33.70 -9.51 -20.27
C PHE A 19 32.72 -9.14 -21.38
N ILE A 20 31.71 -9.98 -21.57
CA ILE A 20 30.52 -9.59 -22.29
C ILE A 20 29.75 -8.68 -21.33
N SER A 21 30.12 -7.39 -21.33
CA SER A 21 29.28 -6.34 -20.77
C SER A 21 28.10 -6.12 -21.71
N THR A 22 27.11 -6.99 -21.65
CA THR A 22 25.77 -6.69 -22.19
C THR A 22 24.79 -6.80 -21.04
N GLY A 23 24.99 -5.95 -20.02
CA GLY A 23 23.95 -5.61 -19.06
C GLY A 23 23.28 -4.33 -19.53
N ILE A 24 22.56 -4.37 -20.66
CA ILE A 24 21.50 -3.40 -20.88
C ILE A 24 20.45 -3.78 -19.83
N TYR A 25 20.48 -3.11 -18.68
CA TYR A 25 19.38 -3.16 -17.72
C TYR A 25 18.20 -2.45 -18.36
N ALA A 26 17.52 -3.13 -19.28
CA ALA A 26 16.08 -2.95 -19.34
C ALA A 26 15.60 -3.36 -17.95
N ALA A 27 15.01 -2.42 -17.21
CA ALA A 27 14.42 -2.67 -15.91
C ALA A 27 13.29 -3.70 -16.10
N ASN A 28 13.65 -4.98 -16.12
CA ASN A 28 12.69 -6.07 -16.09
C ASN A 28 12.05 -5.99 -14.72
N ILE A 29 10.84 -5.44 -14.68
CA ILE A 29 10.00 -5.41 -13.48
C ILE A 29 9.99 -6.83 -12.92
N ALA A 30 10.38 -6.95 -11.65
CA ALA A 30 10.38 -8.22 -10.93
C ALA A 30 9.03 -8.92 -11.15
N LYS A 31 9.06 -10.20 -11.56
CA LYS A 31 7.85 -10.97 -11.88
C LYS A 31 7.40 -11.87 -10.72
N THR A 32 8.26 -12.01 -9.72
CA THR A 32 8.04 -12.80 -8.53
C THR A 32 8.33 -11.97 -7.29
N ALA A 33 7.78 -12.37 -6.14
CA ALA A 33 8.15 -11.76 -4.88
C ALA A 33 9.64 -11.98 -4.57
N ALA A 34 10.21 -13.14 -4.94
CA ALA A 34 11.64 -13.39 -4.77
C ALA A 34 12.52 -12.39 -5.55
N ASP A 35 12.13 -12.01 -6.77
CA ASP A 35 12.82 -10.98 -7.56
C ASP A 35 12.72 -9.60 -6.89
N ALA A 36 11.57 -9.30 -6.26
CA ALA A 36 11.34 -8.03 -5.58
C ALA A 36 12.31 -7.80 -4.41
N MET A 37 12.93 -8.84 -3.82
CA MET A 37 13.95 -8.70 -2.76
C MET A 37 15.18 -7.88 -3.18
N ARG A 38 15.38 -7.69 -4.49
CA ARG A 38 16.51 -6.95 -5.07
C ARG A 38 16.07 -5.68 -5.79
N CYS A 39 14.80 -5.33 -5.74
CA CYS A 39 14.34 -4.09 -6.35
C CYS A 39 14.84 -2.88 -5.57
N ASP A 40 14.95 -1.78 -6.28
CA ASP A 40 15.27 -0.45 -5.78
C ASP A 40 14.02 0.45 -5.93
N PRO A 41 13.42 0.92 -4.82
CA PRO A 41 12.26 1.80 -4.84
C PRO A 41 12.56 3.22 -5.34
N ASP A 42 13.84 3.61 -5.34
CA ASP A 42 14.31 4.95 -5.75
C ASP A 42 14.76 5.00 -7.22
N ALA A 43 14.65 3.88 -7.96
CA ALA A 43 14.96 3.84 -9.39
C ALA A 43 13.97 4.70 -10.22
N GLY A 44 14.44 5.32 -11.29
CA GLY A 44 13.78 6.43 -11.98
C GLY A 44 12.52 6.16 -12.81
N ASP A 45 11.95 4.94 -12.80
CA ASP A 45 10.76 4.58 -13.58
C ASP A 45 9.61 4.17 -12.63
N HIS A 46 8.43 4.80 -12.74
CA HIS A 46 7.26 4.53 -11.85
C HIS A 46 6.04 3.93 -12.57
N GLU A 47 6.19 3.48 -13.83
CA GLU A 47 5.03 3.06 -14.63
C GLU A 47 4.38 1.75 -14.14
N ASN A 48 5.15 0.88 -13.47
CA ASN A 48 4.69 -0.46 -13.08
C ASN A 48 5.03 -0.82 -11.62
N GLY A 49 5.29 0.20 -10.81
CA GLY A 49 5.79 0.03 -9.46
C GLY A 49 6.32 1.32 -8.85
N TYR A 50 6.95 1.20 -7.69
CA TYR A 50 7.76 2.26 -7.10
C TYR A 50 9.22 1.97 -7.47
N GLY A 51 9.76 2.77 -8.39
CA GLY A 51 11.02 2.46 -9.04
C GLY A 51 10.96 1.09 -9.71
N SER A 52 11.94 0.23 -9.42
CA SER A 52 11.97 -1.13 -9.96
C SER A 52 11.14 -2.13 -9.14
N CYS A 53 10.53 -1.70 -8.03
CA CYS A 53 9.75 -2.55 -7.14
C CYS A 53 8.33 -2.77 -7.67
N PRO A 54 7.90 -4.02 -7.91
CA PRO A 54 6.64 -4.32 -8.57
C PRO A 54 5.46 -4.05 -7.65
N PHE A 55 4.32 -3.64 -8.22
CA PHE A 55 3.05 -3.54 -7.50
C PHE A 55 2.64 -4.88 -6.85
N LEU A 56 2.05 -4.82 -5.65
CA LEU A 56 1.62 -6.01 -4.92
C LEU A 56 0.57 -6.77 -5.72
N GLY A 57 -0.41 -6.06 -6.29
CA GLY A 57 -1.45 -6.67 -7.12
C GLY A 57 -0.88 -7.37 -8.36
N SER A 58 0.17 -6.81 -8.96
CA SER A 58 0.86 -7.42 -10.11
C SER A 58 1.54 -8.74 -9.75
N ILE A 59 2.21 -8.79 -8.59
CA ILE A 59 2.85 -10.01 -8.10
C ILE A 59 1.81 -11.03 -7.65
N TYR A 60 0.71 -10.59 -7.03
CA TYR A 60 -0.41 -11.47 -6.69
C TYR A 60 -0.99 -12.20 -7.92
N ASP A 61 -1.10 -11.51 -9.05
CA ASP A 61 -1.61 -12.10 -10.29
C ASP A 61 -0.57 -13.00 -10.99
N ALA A 62 0.74 -12.68 -10.87
CA ALA A 62 1.81 -13.33 -11.63
C ALA A 62 2.55 -14.45 -10.90
N ASP A 63 2.66 -14.38 -9.57
CA ASP A 63 3.44 -15.30 -8.75
C ASP A 63 2.51 -16.24 -7.95
N PRO A 64 2.33 -17.50 -8.39
CA PRO A 64 1.40 -18.43 -7.74
C PRO A 64 1.83 -18.84 -6.34
N VAL A 65 3.13 -18.73 -6.01
CA VAL A 65 3.64 -19.05 -4.67
C VAL A 65 3.23 -17.94 -3.72
N PHE A 66 3.56 -16.68 -4.05
CA PHE A 66 3.14 -15.53 -3.26
C PHE A 66 1.62 -15.46 -3.09
N LYS A 67 0.87 -15.70 -4.18
CA LYS A 67 -0.59 -15.74 -4.14
C LYS A 67 -1.09 -16.76 -3.13
N LYS A 68 -0.55 -17.98 -3.17
CA LYS A 68 -0.93 -19.06 -2.26
C LYS A 68 -0.64 -18.68 -0.80
N ASP A 69 0.58 -18.20 -0.53
CA ASP A 69 1.00 -17.86 0.82
C ASP A 69 0.11 -16.75 1.41
N LEU A 70 -0.20 -15.71 0.62
CA LEU A 70 -1.09 -14.62 1.04
C LEU A 70 -2.52 -15.10 1.27
N ASP A 71 -3.07 -15.88 0.34
CA ASP A 71 -4.43 -16.41 0.47
C ASP A 71 -4.56 -17.33 1.70
N ASP A 72 -3.55 -18.16 1.98
CA ASP A 72 -3.52 -19.05 3.15
C ASP A 72 -3.40 -18.28 4.47
N ALA A 73 -2.57 -17.23 4.52
CA ALA A 73 -2.41 -16.38 5.69
C ALA A 73 -3.71 -15.63 6.01
N LEU A 74 -4.34 -15.02 5.00
CA LEU A 74 -5.62 -14.32 5.14
C LEU A 74 -6.74 -15.27 5.58
N LYS A 75 -6.85 -16.43 4.92
CA LYS A 75 -7.86 -17.45 5.26
C LYS A 75 -7.71 -17.94 6.70
N SER A 76 -6.48 -18.13 7.18
CA SER A 76 -6.21 -18.54 8.56
C SER A 76 -6.66 -17.49 9.59
N ALA A 77 -6.72 -16.22 9.19
CA ALA A 77 -7.26 -15.12 9.99
C ALA A 77 -8.77 -14.90 9.81
N GLY A 78 -9.46 -15.75 9.05
CA GLY A 78 -10.89 -15.58 8.73
C GLY A 78 -11.16 -14.45 7.73
N LEU A 79 -10.12 -13.91 7.09
CA LEU A 79 -10.22 -12.85 6.09
C LEU A 79 -10.28 -13.50 4.70
N THR A 80 -11.44 -13.46 4.05
CA THR A 80 -11.63 -14.08 2.73
C THR A 80 -12.18 -13.09 1.71
N GLY A 81 -11.81 -13.25 0.43
CA GLY A 81 -12.32 -12.39 -0.65
C GLY A 81 -11.74 -10.97 -0.65
N LEU A 82 -10.62 -10.75 0.05
CA LEU A 82 -9.97 -9.43 0.09
C LEU A 82 -9.14 -9.16 -1.17
N THR A 83 -8.38 -10.13 -1.66
CA THR A 83 -7.37 -9.96 -2.69
C THR A 83 -7.86 -10.38 -4.09
N GLY A 84 -7.10 -10.01 -5.12
CA GLY A 84 -7.40 -10.29 -6.52
C GLY A 84 -8.38 -9.30 -7.17
N LYS A 85 -8.64 -9.48 -8.47
CA LYS A 85 -9.40 -8.50 -9.28
C LYS A 85 -10.81 -8.22 -8.76
N GLN A 86 -11.46 -9.24 -8.19
CA GLN A 86 -12.80 -9.14 -7.62
C GLN A 86 -12.79 -8.88 -6.10
N GLY A 87 -11.61 -8.88 -5.46
CA GLY A 87 -11.49 -8.62 -4.04
C GLY A 87 -11.69 -7.15 -3.70
N ALA A 88 -11.99 -6.87 -2.42
CA ALA A 88 -12.14 -5.50 -1.93
C ALA A 88 -10.83 -4.69 -2.03
N MET A 89 -9.67 -5.33 -1.90
CA MET A 89 -8.33 -4.76 -2.00
C MET A 89 -7.84 -4.75 -3.45
N ASN A 90 -8.53 -4.00 -4.30
CA ASN A 90 -8.21 -3.84 -5.73
C ASN A 90 -8.00 -2.37 -6.15
N GLY A 91 -7.72 -1.51 -5.17
CA GLY A 91 -7.39 -0.11 -5.34
C GLY A 91 -5.89 0.13 -5.49
N PRO A 92 -5.43 1.37 -5.23
CA PRO A 92 -4.02 1.72 -5.18
C PRO A 92 -3.19 0.80 -4.28
N ASP A 93 -1.94 0.54 -4.67
CA ASP A 93 -1.03 -0.31 -3.91
C ASP A 93 0.41 0.28 -3.92
N SER A 94 1.20 0.02 -2.86
CA SER A 94 2.53 0.62 -2.65
C SER A 94 3.69 -0.20 -3.26
N GLY A 95 3.41 -1.27 -4.00
CA GLY A 95 4.40 -2.27 -4.40
C GLY A 95 5.02 -3.07 -3.25
N LEU A 96 5.81 -4.08 -3.61
CA LEU A 96 6.59 -4.92 -2.69
C LEU A 96 8.00 -4.37 -2.56
N ILE A 97 8.26 -3.68 -1.45
CA ILE A 97 9.50 -2.94 -1.20
C ILE A 97 10.35 -3.66 -0.14
N PRO A 98 11.62 -3.96 -0.40
CA PRO A 98 12.54 -4.49 0.59
C PRO A 98 12.72 -3.55 1.78
N VAL A 99 12.55 -4.06 2.99
CA VAL A 99 12.74 -3.35 4.25
C VAL A 99 13.44 -4.24 5.28
N ASP A 100 14.23 -3.64 6.17
CA ASP A 100 14.82 -4.34 7.31
C ASP A 100 13.96 -4.09 8.57
N VAL A 101 13.39 -5.16 9.14
CA VAL A 101 12.47 -5.12 10.29
C VAL A 101 12.85 -6.21 11.26
N GLY A 102 13.04 -5.86 12.53
CA GLY A 102 13.40 -6.85 13.55
C GLY A 102 14.76 -7.53 13.35
N GLY A 103 15.60 -7.00 12.43
CA GLY A 103 16.86 -7.62 12.01
C GLY A 103 16.73 -8.61 10.85
N GLU A 104 15.52 -8.78 10.31
CA GLU A 104 15.20 -9.64 9.18
C GLU A 104 14.81 -8.80 7.95
N LYS A 105 15.03 -9.33 6.75
CA LYS A 105 14.70 -8.62 5.51
C LYS A 105 13.34 -9.08 4.98
N TRP A 106 12.41 -8.15 4.89
CA TRP A 106 11.04 -8.37 4.45
C TRP A 106 10.73 -7.62 3.17
N LEU A 107 9.70 -8.05 2.45
CA LEU A 107 8.97 -7.22 1.50
C LEU A 107 7.79 -6.59 2.20
N LEU A 108 7.77 -5.27 2.29
CA LEU A 108 6.63 -4.48 2.71
C LEU A 108 5.75 -4.19 1.51
N GLY A 109 4.47 -4.54 1.59
CA GLY A 109 3.48 -4.12 0.63
C GLY A 109 2.19 -3.64 1.28
N SER A 110 1.49 -2.74 0.62
CA SER A 110 0.15 -2.31 1.00
C SER A 110 -0.75 -2.20 -0.21
N VAL A 111 -2.03 -2.46 0.00
CA VAL A 111 -3.10 -2.28 -0.99
C VAL A 111 -4.36 -1.83 -0.26
N CYS A 112 -5.18 -1.01 -0.92
CA CYS A 112 -6.43 -0.52 -0.34
C CYS A 112 -7.65 -0.80 -1.20
N GLU A 113 -8.83 -0.56 -0.62
CA GLU A 113 -10.06 -0.43 -1.39
C GLU A 113 -10.03 0.84 -2.26
N ARG A 114 -10.49 0.71 -3.50
CA ARG A 114 -10.55 1.83 -4.44
C ARG A 114 -11.43 2.95 -3.90
N GLY A 115 -10.83 4.15 -3.77
CA GLY A 115 -11.51 5.32 -3.22
C GLY A 115 -11.76 5.25 -1.71
N ASN A 116 -11.16 4.30 -0.98
CA ASN A 116 -11.35 4.17 0.47
C ASN A 116 -10.04 3.81 1.20
N CYS A 117 -8.88 4.26 0.69
CA CYS A 117 -7.58 3.86 1.28
C CYS A 117 -7.32 4.41 2.66
N GLY A 118 -8.00 5.49 3.05
CA GLY A 118 -7.89 6.03 4.39
C GLY A 118 -8.55 5.15 5.46
N ASP A 119 -9.54 4.33 5.09
CA ASP A 119 -10.33 3.56 6.03
C ASP A 119 -10.45 2.06 5.72
N HIS A 120 -9.96 1.57 4.58
CA HIS A 120 -9.97 0.14 4.27
C HIS A 120 -8.73 -0.26 3.48
N TYR A 121 -7.80 -0.93 4.17
CA TYR A 121 -6.50 -1.30 3.62
C TYR A 121 -5.92 -2.57 4.24
N LEU A 122 -5.03 -3.18 3.49
CA LEU A 122 -4.23 -4.34 3.84
C LEU A 122 -2.75 -3.96 3.75
N LYS A 123 -1.97 -4.35 4.74
CA LYS A 123 -0.52 -4.27 4.76
C LYS A 123 0.08 -5.62 5.08
N ILE A 124 1.18 -5.94 4.43
CA ILE A 124 1.91 -7.19 4.65
C ILE A 124 3.40 -6.95 4.72
N LEU A 125 4.06 -7.81 5.49
CA LEU A 125 5.47 -8.12 5.42
C LEU A 125 5.57 -9.57 4.95
N TYR A 126 6.39 -9.83 3.93
CA TYR A 126 6.58 -11.16 3.36
C TYR A 126 8.06 -11.54 3.24
N ILE A 127 8.43 -12.76 3.63
CA ILE A 127 9.76 -13.36 3.39
C ILE A 127 9.60 -14.47 2.33
N PRO A 128 10.00 -14.23 1.05
CA PRO A 128 9.80 -15.20 -0.02
C PRO A 128 10.52 -16.54 0.18
N SER A 129 11.68 -16.56 0.82
CA SER A 129 12.46 -17.78 1.05
C SER A 129 11.86 -18.69 2.12
N GLU A 130 11.06 -18.13 3.02
CA GLU A 130 10.50 -18.84 4.17
C GLU A 130 9.00 -19.07 4.06
N HIS A 131 8.35 -18.46 3.06
CA HIS A 131 6.89 -18.48 2.90
C HIS A 131 6.15 -17.92 4.12
N VAL A 132 6.76 -16.92 4.79
CA VAL A 132 6.24 -16.32 6.01
C VAL A 132 5.59 -14.98 5.69
N ILE A 133 4.33 -14.83 6.12
CA ILE A 133 3.57 -13.58 6.04
C ILE A 133 3.22 -13.12 7.44
N ALA A 134 3.53 -11.85 7.70
CA ALA A 134 2.97 -11.05 8.79
C ALA A 134 2.11 -9.95 8.15
N GLY A 135 0.94 -9.66 8.69
CA GLY A 135 0.07 -8.68 8.06
C GLY A 135 -0.91 -8.01 9.00
N PHE A 136 -1.48 -6.93 8.49
CA PHE A 136 -2.43 -6.08 9.18
C PHE A 136 -3.52 -5.65 8.21
N TYR A 137 -4.75 -5.95 8.59
CA TYR A 137 -5.96 -5.53 7.89
C TYR A 137 -6.70 -4.51 8.75
N TYR A 138 -7.08 -3.40 8.12
CA TYR A 138 -7.87 -2.34 8.74
C TYR A 138 -9.13 -2.08 7.92
N ASN A 139 -10.28 -2.02 8.59
CA ASN A 139 -11.54 -1.61 7.99
C ASN A 139 -12.37 -0.78 8.98
N SER A 140 -12.37 0.54 8.78
CA SER A 140 -13.23 1.48 9.50
C SER A 140 -13.16 1.34 11.02
N GLY A 141 -11.96 1.10 11.56
CA GLY A 141 -11.71 0.90 12.99
C GLY A 141 -11.62 -0.56 13.43
N GLU A 142 -12.02 -1.52 12.58
CA GLU A 142 -11.75 -2.93 12.80
C GLU A 142 -10.31 -3.25 12.40
N GLU A 143 -9.58 -3.84 13.33
CA GLU A 143 -8.16 -4.15 13.18
C GLU A 143 -7.93 -5.65 13.30
N ASN A 144 -7.21 -6.23 12.35
CA ASN A 144 -6.84 -7.63 12.37
C ASN A 144 -5.35 -7.76 12.04
N MET A 145 -4.55 -8.07 13.06
CA MET A 145 -3.18 -8.52 12.88
C MET A 145 -3.19 -10.03 12.59
N PHE A 146 -2.43 -10.49 11.61
CA PHE A 146 -2.37 -11.90 11.23
C PHE A 146 -0.96 -12.35 10.86
N GLY A 147 -0.73 -13.67 10.92
CA GLY A 147 0.62 -14.24 10.85
C GLY A 147 1.36 -14.17 12.19
N ASP A 148 2.62 -14.58 12.19
CA ASP A 148 3.49 -14.41 13.35
C ASP A 148 4.08 -13.00 13.34
N VAL A 149 3.51 -12.12 14.17
CA VAL A 149 3.85 -10.69 14.17
C VAL A 149 4.56 -10.31 15.47
N GLY A 150 5.86 -10.05 15.36
CA GLY A 150 6.66 -9.49 16.43
C GLY A 150 6.41 -7.99 16.66
N GLY A 151 7.00 -7.45 17.73
CA GLY A 151 6.80 -6.05 18.11
C GLY A 151 7.35 -5.03 17.12
N ALA A 152 8.37 -5.39 16.32
CA ALA A 152 8.93 -4.51 15.31
C ALA A 152 8.03 -4.47 14.06
N GLU A 153 7.55 -5.63 13.64
CA GLU A 153 6.65 -5.87 12.53
C GLU A 153 5.32 -5.16 12.78
N ALA A 154 4.74 -5.33 13.97
CA ALA A 154 3.49 -4.70 14.37
C ALA A 154 3.54 -3.16 14.28
N ARG A 155 4.68 -2.54 14.65
CA ARG A 155 4.84 -1.08 14.57
C ARG A 155 4.80 -0.55 13.15
N ILE A 156 5.39 -1.29 12.20
CA ILE A 156 5.40 -0.89 10.79
C ILE A 156 4.04 -1.15 10.16
N LEU A 157 3.47 -2.33 10.40
CA LEU A 157 2.17 -2.73 9.87
C LEU A 157 1.05 -1.79 10.35
N ARG A 158 1.05 -1.40 11.63
CA ARG A 158 0.03 -0.52 12.24
C ARG A 158 0.33 0.98 12.08
N ARG A 159 1.44 1.39 11.44
CA ARG A 159 1.93 2.79 11.46
C ARG A 159 0.91 3.86 11.07
N ASP A 160 -0.02 3.53 10.18
CA ASP A 160 -0.96 4.51 9.61
C ASP A 160 -2.34 4.46 10.30
N VAL A 161 -2.50 3.64 11.35
CA VAL A 161 -3.69 3.70 12.20
C VAL A 161 -3.66 5.04 12.94
N PRO A 162 -4.74 5.83 12.90
CA PRO A 162 -4.81 7.07 13.65
C PRO A 162 -4.68 6.78 15.15
N ASP A 163 -3.75 7.47 15.82
CA ASP A 163 -3.79 7.59 17.28
C ASP A 163 -5.02 8.43 17.63
N VAL A 164 -6.16 7.77 17.82
CA VAL A 164 -7.34 8.37 18.42
C VAL A 164 -7.05 8.63 19.90
N THR A 165 -6.29 9.68 20.17
CA THR A 165 -6.51 10.43 21.39
C THR A 165 -7.91 11.03 21.24
N PRO A 166 -8.88 10.71 22.11
CA PRO A 166 -10.22 11.24 21.95
C PRO A 166 -10.14 12.76 22.10
N VAL A 167 -10.16 13.49 20.98
CA VAL A 167 -10.50 14.90 21.02
C VAL A 167 -11.96 14.90 21.43
N GLN A 168 -12.18 15.29 22.69
CA GLN A 168 -13.45 15.33 23.38
C GLN A 168 -14.61 15.55 22.41
N GLN A 169 -15.34 14.46 22.13
CA GLN A 169 -16.54 14.49 21.31
C GLN A 169 -17.47 15.55 21.89
N ALA A 170 -17.84 16.54 21.06
CA ALA A 170 -19.01 17.34 21.34
C ALA A 170 -20.22 16.39 21.48
N PRO A 171 -21.17 16.69 22.38
CA PRO A 171 -22.23 15.75 22.75
C PRO A 171 -22.97 15.21 21.52
N ALA A 172 -23.32 13.92 21.56
CA ALA A 172 -24.10 13.26 20.52
C ALA A 172 -25.37 14.07 20.23
N MET A 173 -25.48 14.59 19.01
CA MET A 173 -26.68 15.25 18.53
C MET A 173 -27.72 14.20 18.08
N PRO A 174 -29.03 14.54 18.13
CA PRO A 174 -30.09 13.65 17.69
C PRO A 174 -29.90 13.29 16.20
N THR A 175 -30.29 12.07 15.82
CA THR A 175 -30.31 11.60 14.42
C THR A 175 -31.26 12.46 13.59
N THR A 176 -30.72 13.49 12.95
CA THR A 176 -31.37 14.24 11.86
C THR A 176 -31.39 13.35 10.60
N PRO A 177 -32.44 13.43 9.75
CA PRO A 177 -32.45 12.75 8.46
C PRO A 177 -31.16 13.00 7.66
N ALA A 178 -30.73 12.00 6.88
CA ALA A 178 -29.49 12.01 6.10
C ALA A 178 -29.30 13.26 5.22
N ASP A 179 -30.39 13.94 4.85
CA ASP A 179 -30.38 15.12 3.99
C ASP A 179 -30.35 16.47 4.72
N SER A 180 -30.50 16.49 6.05
CA SER A 180 -30.50 17.72 6.85
C SER A 180 -29.31 17.75 7.80
N SER A 181 -28.28 18.52 7.44
CA SER A 181 -27.15 18.80 8.31
C SER A 181 -27.64 19.35 9.66
N PRO A 182 -27.02 18.97 10.80
CA PRO A 182 -27.33 19.60 12.07
C PRO A 182 -27.19 21.14 11.96
N ALA A 183 -28.28 21.85 12.24
CA ALA A 183 -28.32 23.30 12.15
C ALA A 183 -27.25 23.92 13.07
N ASP A 184 -26.70 25.08 12.67
CA ASP A 184 -25.71 25.85 13.43
C ASP A 184 -24.39 25.11 13.73
N THR A 185 -24.08 24.07 12.95
CA THR A 185 -22.80 23.37 13.02
C THR A 185 -21.96 23.59 11.78
N ILE A 186 -20.67 23.22 11.86
CA ILE A 186 -19.78 23.26 10.69
C ILE A 186 -20.30 22.43 9.50
N TRP A 187 -21.14 21.43 9.78
CA TRP A 187 -21.62 20.48 8.79
C TRP A 187 -22.64 21.10 7.82
N ALA A 188 -23.22 22.25 8.17
CA ALA A 188 -24.14 23.00 7.31
C ALA A 188 -23.42 23.85 6.24
N PHE A 189 -22.13 24.17 6.43
CA PHE A 189 -21.37 24.96 5.46
C PHE A 189 -21.22 24.21 4.14
N LYS A 190 -21.23 24.94 3.03
CA LYS A 190 -21.14 24.40 1.68
C LYS A 190 -19.80 24.81 1.06
N GLY A 191 -19.13 23.84 0.44
CA GLY A 191 -17.94 24.08 -0.35
C GLY A 191 -18.28 24.34 -1.82
N ASP A 192 -17.23 24.44 -2.63
CA ASP A 192 -17.36 24.56 -4.09
C ASP A 192 -18.12 23.33 -4.64
N GLY A 193 -19.24 23.58 -5.33
CA GLY A 193 -20.14 22.53 -5.81
C GLY A 193 -21.47 22.39 -5.03
N GLY A 194 -21.71 23.23 -4.03
CA GLY A 194 -23.05 23.43 -3.44
C GLY A 194 -23.55 22.32 -2.50
N LYS A 195 -22.79 21.24 -2.34
CA LYS A 195 -23.01 20.22 -1.30
C LYS A 195 -22.51 20.71 0.05
N SER A 196 -23.24 20.39 1.11
CA SER A 196 -22.82 20.66 2.49
C SER A 196 -21.70 19.71 2.93
N LEU A 197 -20.92 20.11 3.93
CA LEU A 197 -19.93 19.26 4.57
C LEU A 197 -20.57 17.96 5.12
N TRP A 198 -21.80 18.02 5.63
CA TRP A 198 -22.57 16.84 6.03
C TRP A 198 -22.77 15.83 4.89
N GLN A 199 -23.19 16.32 3.72
CA GLN A 199 -23.51 15.49 2.57
C GLN A 199 -22.25 14.85 1.96
N VAL A 200 -21.14 15.58 1.88
CA VAL A 200 -19.88 15.00 1.39
C VAL A 200 -19.29 13.99 2.37
N CYS A 201 -19.69 14.04 3.64
CA CYS A 201 -19.35 13.07 4.68
C CYS A 201 -20.43 11.97 4.83
N GLY A 202 -21.27 11.73 3.82
CA GLY A 202 -22.23 10.63 3.84
C GLY A 202 -23.30 10.73 4.93
N GLY A 203 -23.56 11.93 5.44
CA GLY A 203 -24.56 12.17 6.48
C GLY A 203 -24.13 11.67 7.86
N GLN A 204 -22.83 11.59 8.13
CA GLN A 204 -22.27 11.25 9.43
C GLN A 204 -21.06 12.14 9.70
N SER A 205 -20.86 12.59 10.95
CA SER A 205 -19.74 13.48 11.28
C SER A 205 -18.41 12.75 11.49
N ASN A 206 -18.45 11.45 11.82
CA ASN A 206 -17.27 10.62 12.10
C ASN A 206 -16.64 10.00 10.84
N SER A 207 -17.32 10.03 9.69
CA SER A 207 -16.79 9.58 8.40
C SER A 207 -15.77 10.56 7.80
N CYS A 208 -15.71 11.79 8.33
CA CYS A 208 -14.77 12.82 7.92
C CYS A 208 -13.89 13.25 9.08
N THR A 209 -12.61 13.52 8.79
CA THR A 209 -11.70 14.15 9.74
C THR A 209 -11.74 15.67 9.55
N ILE A 210 -11.92 16.44 10.62
CA ILE A 210 -11.76 17.90 10.58
C ILE A 210 -10.26 18.20 10.52
N ILE A 211 -9.81 18.82 9.43
CA ILE A 211 -8.40 19.18 9.20
C ILE A 211 -8.13 20.60 9.67
N ALA A 212 -9.08 21.51 9.45
CA ALA A 212 -8.99 22.88 9.92
C ALA A 212 -10.37 23.42 10.29
N ASN A 213 -10.43 24.18 11.38
CA ASN A 213 -11.63 24.89 11.81
C ASN A 213 -11.24 26.29 12.27
N THR A 214 -11.31 27.26 11.36
CA THR A 214 -10.91 28.63 11.62
C THR A 214 -12.12 29.56 11.62
N LYS A 215 -11.89 30.85 11.92
CA LYS A 215 -12.90 31.89 11.81
C LYS A 215 -13.46 32.03 10.38
N TYR A 216 -12.64 31.74 9.36
CA TYR A 216 -12.95 32.05 7.96
C TYR A 216 -13.34 30.83 7.13
N TYR A 217 -12.84 29.65 7.49
CA TYR A 217 -13.09 28.44 6.74
C TYR A 217 -13.06 27.20 7.64
N VAL A 218 -13.74 26.18 7.16
CA VAL A 218 -13.66 24.81 7.69
C VAL A 218 -13.15 23.92 6.57
N ALA A 219 -12.19 23.06 6.90
CA ALA A 219 -11.68 22.05 6.00
C ALA A 219 -11.85 20.65 6.60
N VAL A 220 -12.36 19.73 5.81
CA VAL A 220 -12.55 18.32 6.19
C VAL A 220 -11.95 17.41 5.13
N LEU A 221 -11.46 16.26 5.58
CA LEU A 221 -11.01 15.18 4.72
C LEU A 221 -12.03 14.05 4.83
N ASN A 222 -12.72 13.74 3.73
CA ASN A 222 -13.47 12.50 3.61
C ASN A 222 -12.53 11.41 3.13
N ARG A 223 -12.16 10.48 4.01
CA ARG A 223 -11.24 9.37 3.71
C ARG A 223 -11.82 8.33 2.75
N LYS A 224 -13.14 8.32 2.60
CA LYS A 224 -13.88 7.56 1.59
C LYS A 224 -14.22 8.48 0.41
N SER A 225 -13.28 8.60 -0.51
CA SER A 225 -13.38 9.44 -1.70
C SER A 225 -14.62 9.12 -2.54
N ALA A 226 -15.43 10.15 -2.78
CA ALA A 226 -16.49 10.17 -3.78
C ALA A 226 -15.95 10.40 -5.21
N THR A 227 -14.71 10.87 -5.35
CA THR A 227 -14.06 11.10 -6.66
C THR A 227 -13.07 10.01 -7.08
N GLY A 228 -12.79 9.03 -6.21
CA GLY A 228 -11.85 7.94 -6.44
C GLY A 228 -10.40 8.24 -6.04
N CYS A 229 -10.13 9.37 -5.38
CA CYS A 229 -8.83 9.71 -4.81
C CYS A 229 -8.41 8.72 -3.72
N ALA A 230 -7.14 8.30 -3.74
CA ALA A 230 -6.61 7.29 -2.82
C ALA A 230 -6.76 7.71 -1.35
N PHE A 231 -6.30 8.91 -1.00
CA PHE A 231 -6.30 9.40 0.39
C PHE A 231 -7.64 10.00 0.84
N GLY A 232 -8.66 9.97 -0.01
CA GLY A 232 -9.90 10.68 0.22
C GLY A 232 -10.02 12.00 -0.53
N ASP A 233 -11.15 12.66 -0.33
CA ASP A 233 -11.47 13.96 -0.90
C ASP A 233 -11.31 15.06 0.17
N PHE A 234 -10.58 16.12 -0.19
CA PHE A 234 -10.42 17.30 0.65
C PHE A 234 -11.46 18.35 0.29
N TYR A 235 -12.23 18.79 1.28
CA TYR A 235 -13.27 19.80 1.10
C TYR A 235 -12.99 21.02 1.98
N VAL A 236 -13.11 22.20 1.40
CA VAL A 236 -13.04 23.48 2.11
C VAL A 236 -14.36 24.21 1.92
N ALA A 237 -14.92 24.72 3.00
CA ALA A 237 -16.09 25.58 2.99
C ALA A 237 -15.75 26.91 3.68
N ALA A 238 -16.08 28.02 3.03
CA ALA A 238 -16.02 29.32 3.66
C ALA A 238 -17.12 29.45 4.72
N ARG A 239 -16.80 30.09 5.84
CA ARG A 239 -17.83 30.62 6.73
C ARG A 239 -18.20 31.97 6.15
N ASP A 240 -19.39 32.09 5.57
CA ASP A 240 -19.90 33.38 5.11
C ASP A 240 -19.70 34.41 6.24
N THR A 241 -18.98 35.50 5.93
CA THR A 241 -18.65 36.58 6.86
C THR A 241 -19.85 37.48 7.13
#